data_AF-A0A1B1ZYK2-F1
#
_entry.id   AF-A0A1B1ZYK2-F1
#
_cell.length_a   1.000
_cell.length_b   1.000
_cell.length_c   1.000
_cell.angle_alpha   90.00
_cell.angle_beta   90.00
_cell.angle_gamma   90.00
#
_symmetry.space_group_name_H-M   'P 1'
#
loop_
_entity.id
_entity.type
_entity.pdbx_description
1 polymer ?
#
loop_
_entity_poly.entity_id
_entity_poly.type
_entity_poly.pdbx_seq_one_letter_code
_entity_poly.pdbx_strand_id
1 'polypeptide(L)'
;MNPTDTTTTNTTAVTTTATAGAAMTDAADQLGEIAEMIERGAVRGARARLARLLDTTDPATRLLLVRCVEALEAEHPTTTLARLRREWRQADADGRVLVEACAPSAERRAEKARDAGRIARANRVKDQAHAARKPGAMTTRRSAPRGRRDPRAVDGDTVARRYFADRIDPGAYTDEPARDDRLDYDRAAVPPMRGLPCVACGVERSATDQRRAVNDGLCQDCREDGTPGVAVQADDATRQAILTARCDYIAATSTSPAERDARLQRDWRAMTTADKFAVIAWRDAQPT
;
A
#
# COMPACT_ATOMS: atom_id res chain seq x y z
N MET A 1 46.28 49.39 22.00
CA MET A 1 45.72 48.75 20.78
C MET A 1 46.07 47.28 20.83
N ASN A 2 45.09 46.42 21.08
CA ASN A 2 45.14 44.98 20.84
C ASN A 2 43.72 44.55 20.46
N PRO A 3 43.52 43.78 19.37
CA PRO A 3 42.21 43.27 19.01
C PRO A 3 41.91 41.99 19.80
N THR A 4 40.68 41.88 20.31
CA THR A 4 40.13 40.65 20.89
C THR A 4 39.52 39.81 19.78
N ASP A 5 40.09 38.62 19.55
CA ASP A 5 39.51 37.58 18.70
C ASP A 5 38.21 37.05 19.32
N THR A 6 37.14 37.10 18.53
CA THR A 6 35.86 36.47 18.83
C THR A 6 35.74 35.23 17.95
N THR A 7 36.02 34.03 18.47
CA THR A 7 35.74 32.77 17.77
C THR A 7 35.51 31.64 18.77
N THR A 8 34.28 31.49 19.28
CA THR A 8 33.87 30.26 19.98
C THR A 8 32.34 30.10 19.89
N THR A 9 31.81 29.72 18.73
CA THR A 9 30.43 29.23 18.60
C THR A 9 30.23 28.14 17.53
N ASN A 10 31.25 27.76 16.74
CA ASN A 10 31.05 26.83 15.61
C ASN A 10 31.28 25.34 15.91
N THR A 11 31.89 24.96 17.04
CA THR A 11 32.32 23.55 17.26
C THR A 11 31.16 22.60 17.58
N THR A 12 30.14 23.05 18.31
CA THR A 12 29.03 22.17 18.73
C THR A 12 28.07 21.85 17.58
N ALA A 13 27.77 22.83 16.73
CA ALA A 13 26.89 22.64 15.56
C ALA A 13 27.52 21.67 14.55
N VAL A 14 28.82 21.81 14.27
CA VAL A 14 29.54 20.96 13.31
C VAL A 14 29.57 19.49 13.75
N THR A 15 29.69 19.23 15.05
CA THR A 15 29.74 17.85 15.58
C THR A 15 28.37 17.16 15.47
N THR A 16 27.28 17.88 15.76
CA THR A 16 25.92 17.32 15.66
C THR A 16 25.51 17.00 14.21
N THR A 17 25.88 17.86 13.25
CA THR A 17 25.59 17.61 11.83
C THR A 17 26.41 16.44 11.27
N ALA A 18 27.66 16.28 11.71
CA ALA A 18 28.50 15.15 11.31
C ALA A 18 27.99 13.80 11.83
N THR A 19 27.52 13.74 13.10
CA THR A 19 26.93 12.53 13.67
C THR A 19 25.59 12.17 13.02
N ALA A 20 24.74 13.16 12.72
CA ALA A 20 23.49 12.94 12.00
C ALA A 20 23.73 12.42 10.57
N GLY A 21 24.68 13.00 9.84
CA GLY A 21 25.07 12.53 8.51
C GLY A 21 25.64 11.11 8.49
N ALA A 22 26.42 10.74 9.51
CA ALA A 22 26.94 9.38 9.66
C ALA A 22 25.82 8.36 9.95
N ALA A 23 24.87 8.70 10.83
CA ALA A 23 23.71 7.85 11.10
C ALA A 23 22.81 7.67 9.87
N MET A 24 22.64 8.73 9.07
CA MET A 24 21.89 8.66 7.81
C MET A 24 22.58 7.76 6.77
N THR A 25 23.92 7.81 6.70
CA THR A 25 24.71 6.95 5.81
C THR A 25 24.61 5.48 6.22
N ASP A 26 24.70 5.18 7.53
CA ASP A 26 24.49 3.80 8.04
C ASP A 26 23.07 3.29 7.76
N ALA A 27 22.04 4.14 7.95
CA ALA A 27 20.66 3.80 7.61
C ALA A 27 20.48 3.53 6.10
N ALA A 28 21.17 4.29 5.26
CA ALA A 28 21.18 4.08 3.81
C ALA A 28 21.84 2.75 3.43
N ASP A 29 22.99 2.43 4.02
CA ASP A 29 23.69 1.16 3.79
C ASP A 29 22.83 -0.04 4.22
N GLN A 30 22.22 0.03 5.41
CA GLN A 30 21.31 -1.01 5.88
C GLN A 30 20.08 -1.18 4.98
N LEU A 31 19.54 -0.08 4.44
CA LEU A 31 18.42 -0.12 3.51
C LEU A 31 18.83 -0.72 2.15
N GLY A 32 20.05 -0.44 1.68
CA GLY A 32 20.64 -1.09 0.51
C GLY A 32 20.71 -2.62 0.68
N GLU A 33 21.20 -3.10 1.82
CA GLU A 33 21.21 -4.53 2.13
C GLU A 33 19.80 -5.16 2.16
N ILE A 34 18.83 -4.45 2.74
CA ILE A 34 17.41 -4.87 2.74
C ILE A 34 16.89 -5.00 1.30
N ALA A 35 17.20 -4.03 0.43
CA ALA A 35 16.79 -4.06 -0.96
C ALA A 35 17.36 -5.29 -1.69
N GLU A 36 18.63 -5.61 -1.48
CA GLU A 36 19.22 -6.81 -2.06
C GLU A 36 18.61 -8.11 -1.52
N MET A 37 18.23 -8.15 -0.24
CA MET A 37 17.52 -9.31 0.34
C MET A 37 16.18 -9.53 -0.34
N ILE A 38 15.42 -8.46 -0.59
CA ILE A 38 14.11 -8.53 -1.27
C ILE A 38 14.30 -9.01 -2.70
N GLU A 39 15.30 -8.49 -3.43
CA GLU A 39 15.60 -8.94 -4.79
C GLU A 39 15.96 -10.43 -4.86
N ARG A 40 16.66 -10.97 -3.86
CA ARG A 40 16.99 -12.41 -3.76
C ARG A 40 15.81 -13.28 -3.28
N GLY A 41 14.65 -12.68 -2.98
CA GLY A 41 13.47 -13.39 -2.47
C GLY A 41 13.48 -13.65 -0.96
N ALA A 42 14.45 -13.14 -0.22
CA ALA A 42 14.58 -13.30 1.24
C ALA A 42 13.68 -12.29 2.02
N VAL A 43 12.42 -12.17 1.62
CA VAL A 43 11.49 -11.11 2.08
C VAL A 43 11.27 -11.13 3.60
N ARG A 44 11.16 -12.32 4.21
CA ARG A 44 10.99 -12.42 5.68
C ARG A 44 12.19 -11.86 6.45
N GLY A 45 13.40 -12.17 5.97
CA GLY A 45 14.64 -11.65 6.57
C GLY A 45 14.78 -10.15 6.38
N ALA A 46 14.42 -9.65 5.20
CA ALA A 46 14.39 -8.22 4.90
C ALA A 46 13.46 -7.46 5.85
N ARG A 47 12.24 -7.96 6.09
CA ARG A 47 11.29 -7.36 7.03
C ARG A 47 11.79 -7.38 8.48
N ALA A 48 12.40 -8.47 8.92
CA ALA A 48 12.97 -8.55 10.26
C ALA A 48 14.14 -7.55 10.46
N ARG A 49 14.94 -7.32 9.42
CA ARG A 49 16.02 -6.32 9.44
C ARG A 49 15.46 -4.90 9.41
N LEU A 50 14.45 -4.64 8.59
CA LEU A 50 13.72 -3.37 8.58
C LEU A 50 13.16 -3.05 9.97
N ALA A 51 12.52 -4.00 10.63
CA ALA A 51 11.94 -3.78 11.97
C ALA A 51 12.99 -3.26 12.98
N ARG A 52 14.18 -3.87 13.01
CA ARG A 52 15.28 -3.42 13.89
C ARG A 52 15.78 -2.03 13.54
N LEU A 53 15.90 -1.71 12.24
CA LEU A 53 16.30 -0.39 11.78
C LEU A 53 15.26 0.66 12.19
N LEU A 54 13.97 0.34 12.10
CA LEU A 54 12.90 1.25 12.51
C LEU A 54 13.00 1.57 14.01
N ASP A 55 13.29 0.60 14.87
CA ASP A 55 13.37 0.84 16.32
C ASP A 55 14.37 1.95 16.71
N THR A 56 15.47 2.10 15.97
CA THR A 56 16.55 3.08 16.27
C THR A 56 16.43 4.40 15.50
N THR A 57 15.49 4.50 14.58
CA THR A 57 15.37 5.64 13.64
C THR A 57 14.33 6.66 14.11
N ASP A 58 14.46 7.93 13.73
CA ASP A 58 13.47 8.96 14.05
C ASP A 58 12.13 8.74 13.29
N PRO A 59 11.00 9.31 13.77
CA PRO A 59 9.67 9.08 13.18
C PRO A 59 9.53 9.48 11.70
N ALA A 60 10.17 10.57 11.26
CA ALA A 60 10.06 11.04 9.88
C ALA A 60 10.81 10.09 8.93
N THR A 61 12.01 9.69 9.31
CA THR A 61 12.83 8.75 8.55
C THR A 61 12.23 7.34 8.53
N ARG A 62 11.65 6.87 9.64
CA ARG A 62 10.93 5.56 9.70
C ARG A 62 9.89 5.42 8.59
N LEU A 63 9.08 6.45 8.38
CA LEU A 63 8.02 6.43 7.38
C LEU A 63 8.59 6.29 5.96
N LEU A 64 9.68 7.01 5.66
CA LEU A 64 10.34 6.93 4.36
C LEU A 64 10.94 5.53 4.11
N LEU A 65 11.60 4.94 5.12
CA LEU A 65 12.15 3.58 5.04
C LEU A 65 11.07 2.54 4.70
N VAL A 66 9.92 2.60 5.38
CA VAL A 66 8.80 1.68 5.12
C VAL A 66 8.26 1.84 3.71
N ARG A 67 8.07 3.08 3.23
CA ARG A 67 7.59 3.33 1.85
C ARG A 67 8.56 2.81 0.80
N CYS A 68 9.86 2.93 1.04
CA CYS A 68 10.87 2.38 0.14
C CYS A 68 10.78 0.84 0.07
N VAL A 69 10.65 0.16 1.21
CA VAL A 69 10.51 -1.30 1.25
C VAL A 69 9.19 -1.77 0.63
N GLU A 70 8.05 -1.12 0.90
CA GLU A 70 6.78 -1.43 0.24
C GLU A 70 6.83 -1.19 -1.28
N ALA A 71 7.66 -0.26 -1.76
CA ALA A 71 7.89 -0.08 -3.19
C ALA A 71 8.73 -1.24 -3.77
N LEU A 72 9.74 -1.71 -3.04
CA LEU A 72 10.60 -2.83 -3.44
C LEU A 72 9.84 -4.17 -3.43
N GLU A 73 8.91 -4.36 -2.51
CA GLU A 73 8.03 -5.54 -2.45
C GLU A 73 6.90 -5.51 -3.51
N ALA A 74 6.79 -4.45 -4.30
CA ALA A 74 5.77 -4.38 -5.35
C ALA A 74 6.01 -5.43 -6.44
N GLU A 75 4.93 -6.06 -6.91
CA GLU A 75 4.96 -7.20 -7.84
C GLU A 75 5.60 -6.88 -9.21
N HIS A 76 5.69 -5.61 -9.59
CA HIS A 76 6.17 -5.20 -10.91
C HIS A 76 7.32 -4.17 -10.83
N PRO A 77 8.45 -4.40 -11.53
CA PRO A 77 9.59 -3.47 -11.50
C PRO A 77 9.26 -2.03 -11.93
N THR A 78 8.28 -1.87 -12.82
CA THR A 78 7.82 -0.54 -13.28
C THR A 78 7.10 0.23 -12.18
N THR A 79 6.30 -0.45 -11.34
CA THR A 79 5.60 0.18 -10.22
C THR A 79 6.56 0.50 -9.08
N THR A 80 7.56 -0.36 -8.82
CA THR A 80 8.66 -0.08 -7.88
C THR A 80 9.38 1.22 -8.21
N LEU A 81 9.89 1.37 -9.45
CA LEU A 81 10.63 2.56 -9.86
C LEU A 81 9.77 3.83 -9.86
N ALA A 82 8.50 3.74 -10.26
CA ALA A 82 7.58 4.87 -10.22
C ALA A 82 7.33 5.35 -8.78
N ARG A 83 7.17 4.42 -7.83
CA ARG A 83 7.02 4.72 -6.40
C ARG A 83 8.28 5.35 -5.82
N LEU A 84 9.46 4.75 -6.03
CA LEU A 84 10.73 5.29 -5.55
C LEU A 84 11.00 6.71 -6.10
N ARG A 85 10.75 6.95 -7.39
CA ARG A 85 10.88 8.31 -7.99
C ARG A 85 9.91 9.32 -7.39
N ARG A 86 8.74 8.88 -6.93
CA ARG A 86 7.79 9.78 -6.25
C ARG A 86 8.32 10.13 -4.86
N GLU A 87 8.80 9.16 -4.11
CA GLU A 87 9.38 9.42 -2.78
C GLU A 87 10.64 10.30 -2.88
N TRP A 88 11.55 10.06 -3.84
CA TRP A 88 12.73 10.91 -4.06
C TRP A 88 12.38 12.38 -4.32
N ARG A 89 11.30 12.65 -5.08
CA ARG A 89 10.84 14.01 -5.36
C ARG A 89 10.27 14.72 -4.13
N GLN A 90 9.72 13.95 -3.18
CA GLN A 90 9.09 14.48 -1.96
C GLN A 90 10.07 14.55 -0.78
N ALA A 91 11.20 13.85 -0.86
CA ALA A 91 12.21 13.80 0.18
C ALA A 91 13.13 15.03 0.19
N ASP A 92 13.60 15.37 1.39
CA ASP A 92 14.69 16.31 1.66
C ASP A 92 16.06 15.72 1.25
N ALA A 93 17.14 16.47 1.49
CA ALA A 93 18.49 16.06 1.07
C ALA A 93 18.89 14.71 1.67
N ASP A 94 18.60 14.51 2.96
CA ASP A 94 18.94 13.29 3.69
C ASP A 94 18.06 12.11 3.25
N GLY A 95 16.75 12.33 3.07
CA GLY A 95 15.85 11.30 2.57
C GLY A 95 16.15 10.86 1.13
N ARG A 96 16.73 11.72 0.30
CA ARG A 96 17.17 11.33 -1.06
C ARG A 96 18.28 10.29 -1.02
N VAL A 97 19.20 10.37 -0.06
CA VAL A 97 20.27 9.37 0.13
C VAL A 97 19.66 7.99 0.40
N LEU A 98 18.63 7.91 1.24
CA LEU A 98 17.91 6.67 1.52
C LEU A 98 17.22 6.09 0.28
N VAL A 99 16.51 6.93 -0.48
CA VAL A 99 15.82 6.46 -1.69
C VAL A 99 16.83 6.02 -2.76
N GLU A 100 17.99 6.67 -2.85
CA GLU A 100 19.08 6.28 -3.75
C GLU A 100 19.73 4.96 -3.35
N ALA A 101 19.83 4.64 -2.06
CA ALA A 101 20.31 3.34 -1.59
C ALA A 101 19.42 2.16 -2.02
N CYS A 102 18.14 2.42 -2.26
CA CYS A 102 17.20 1.44 -2.83
C CYS A 102 17.36 1.27 -4.35
N ALA A 103 18.16 2.11 -5.02
CA ALA A 103 18.33 2.02 -6.46
C ALA A 103 19.16 0.77 -6.81
N PRO A 104 18.73 -0.03 -7.81
CA PRO A 104 19.52 -1.17 -8.25
C PRO A 104 20.91 -0.72 -8.73
N SER A 105 21.92 -1.53 -8.41
CA SER A 105 23.32 -1.26 -8.79
C SER A 105 23.47 -1.03 -10.30
N ALA A 106 24.52 -0.32 -10.71
CA ALA A 106 24.75 -0.03 -12.13
C ALA A 106 24.82 -1.29 -13.01
N GLU A 107 25.46 -2.34 -12.49
CA GLU A 107 25.56 -3.65 -13.13
C GLU A 107 24.19 -4.34 -13.25
N ARG A 108 23.41 -4.34 -12.16
CA ARG A 108 22.02 -4.85 -12.13
C ARG A 108 21.10 -4.10 -13.09
N ARG A 109 21.25 -2.78 -13.20
CA ARG A 109 20.51 -1.95 -14.17
C ARG A 109 20.85 -2.37 -15.61
N ALA A 110 22.11 -2.67 -15.89
CA ALA A 110 22.54 -3.16 -17.19
C ALA A 110 21.96 -4.56 -17.48
N GLU A 111 21.94 -5.46 -16.50
CA GLU A 111 21.33 -6.80 -16.60
C GLU A 111 19.82 -6.71 -16.91
N LYS A 112 19.05 -5.97 -16.10
CA LYS A 112 17.60 -5.75 -16.33
C LYS A 112 17.32 -5.11 -17.69
N ALA A 113 18.16 -4.17 -18.15
CA ALA A 113 18.03 -3.57 -19.48
C ALA A 113 18.26 -4.58 -20.62
N ARG A 114 19.21 -5.52 -20.46
CA ARG A 114 19.45 -6.61 -21.42
C ARG A 114 18.24 -7.54 -21.51
N ASP A 115 17.65 -7.90 -20.37
CA ASP A 115 16.47 -8.76 -20.31
C ASP A 115 15.22 -8.09 -20.87
N ALA A 116 14.98 -6.82 -20.54
CA ALA A 116 13.92 -6.04 -21.17
C ALA A 116 14.10 -5.98 -22.70
N GLY A 117 15.35 -5.80 -23.17
CA GLY A 117 15.69 -5.86 -24.59
C GLY A 117 15.40 -7.24 -25.22
N ARG A 118 15.66 -8.33 -24.48
CA ARG A 118 15.35 -9.70 -24.91
C ARG A 118 13.84 -9.92 -25.04
N ILE A 119 13.06 -9.51 -24.05
CA ILE A 119 11.60 -9.61 -24.05
C ILE A 119 11.00 -8.78 -25.19
N ALA A 120 11.46 -7.54 -25.39
CA ALA A 120 11.00 -6.69 -26.48
C ALA A 120 11.27 -7.30 -27.86
N ARG A 121 12.44 -7.93 -28.05
CA ARG A 121 12.74 -8.67 -29.29
C ARG A 121 11.81 -9.87 -29.47
N ALA A 122 11.59 -10.66 -28.42
CA ALA A 122 10.69 -11.81 -28.46
C ALA A 122 9.25 -11.41 -28.80
N ASN A 123 8.76 -10.30 -28.24
CA ASN A 123 7.44 -9.77 -28.54
C ASN A 123 7.35 -9.28 -30.00
N ARG A 124 8.35 -8.56 -30.50
CA ARG A 124 8.39 -8.16 -31.92
C ARG A 124 8.30 -9.35 -32.88
N VAL A 125 8.99 -10.46 -32.57
CA VAL A 125 8.91 -11.69 -33.38
C VAL A 125 7.50 -12.30 -33.31
N LYS A 126 6.87 -12.33 -32.13
CA LYS A 126 5.49 -12.79 -31.97
C LYS A 126 4.50 -11.92 -32.75
N ASP A 127 4.67 -10.60 -32.70
CA ASP A 127 3.82 -9.64 -33.41
C ASP A 127 3.98 -9.79 -34.93
N GLN A 128 5.20 -9.96 -35.42
CA GLN A 128 5.47 -10.26 -36.84
C GLN A 128 4.85 -11.60 -37.27
N ALA A 129 4.96 -12.64 -36.45
CA ALA A 129 4.32 -13.92 -36.71
C ALA A 129 2.78 -13.82 -36.70
N HIS A 130 2.20 -13.01 -35.81
CA HIS A 130 0.77 -12.74 -35.77
C HIS A 130 0.31 -11.93 -37.00
N ALA A 131 1.09 -10.94 -37.41
CA ALA A 131 0.84 -10.15 -38.61
C ALA A 131 0.93 -11.01 -39.90
N ALA A 132 1.90 -11.92 -39.98
CA ALA A 132 2.03 -12.88 -41.08
C ALA A 132 0.90 -13.92 -41.11
N ARG A 133 0.29 -14.21 -39.95
CA ARG A 133 -0.89 -15.08 -39.81
C ARG A 133 -2.22 -14.36 -39.99
N LYS A 134 -2.23 -13.08 -40.38
CA LYS A 134 -3.48 -12.37 -40.71
C LYS A 134 -4.28 -13.21 -41.71
N PRO A 135 -5.49 -13.65 -41.37
CA PRO A 135 -6.28 -14.46 -42.29
C PRO A 135 -6.67 -13.56 -43.46
N GLY A 136 -6.14 -13.87 -44.65
CA GLY A 136 -6.71 -13.36 -45.88
C GLY A 136 -8.20 -13.76 -45.91
N ALA A 137 -9.08 -12.76 -45.90
CA ALA A 137 -10.53 -12.91 -46.00
C ALA A 137 -11.11 -14.05 -45.13
N MET A 138 -11.07 -13.87 -43.80
CA MET A 138 -11.92 -14.66 -42.92
C MET A 138 -13.38 -14.27 -43.20
N THR A 139 -14.02 -14.96 -44.14
CA THR A 139 -15.47 -14.87 -44.31
C THR A 139 -16.08 -15.22 -42.97
N THR A 140 -16.74 -14.26 -42.35
CA THR A 140 -17.48 -14.49 -41.11
C THR A 140 -18.62 -15.44 -41.45
N ARG A 141 -18.40 -16.76 -41.36
CA ARG A 141 -19.50 -17.70 -41.16
C ARG A 141 -20.07 -17.38 -39.80
N ARG A 142 -21.02 -16.45 -39.81
CA ARG A 142 -21.96 -16.19 -38.73
C ARG A 142 -22.75 -17.49 -38.58
N SER A 143 -22.25 -18.40 -37.75
CA SER A 143 -23.07 -19.53 -37.29
C SER A 143 -24.30 -18.89 -36.64
N ALA A 144 -25.49 -19.22 -37.15
CA ALA A 144 -26.73 -18.71 -36.60
C ALA A 144 -26.75 -18.95 -35.08
N PRO A 145 -27.21 -17.98 -34.27
CA PRO A 145 -27.29 -18.15 -32.83
C PRO A 145 -28.05 -19.44 -32.54
N ARG A 146 -27.39 -20.37 -31.84
CA ARG A 146 -28.06 -21.60 -31.38
C ARG A 146 -29.26 -21.16 -30.55
N GLY A 147 -30.45 -21.62 -30.97
CA GLY A 147 -31.71 -21.31 -30.30
C GLY A 147 -31.59 -21.53 -28.80
N ARG A 148 -32.12 -20.58 -28.04
CA ARG A 148 -32.18 -20.56 -26.58
C ARG A 148 -32.63 -21.95 -26.09
N ARG A 149 -31.77 -22.63 -25.33
CA ARG A 149 -32.09 -23.92 -24.72
C ARG A 149 -33.31 -23.72 -23.82
N ASP A 150 -34.35 -24.53 -24.02
CA ASP A 150 -35.59 -24.45 -23.24
C ASP A 150 -35.28 -24.64 -21.74
N PRO A 151 -35.63 -23.69 -20.86
CA PRO A 151 -35.45 -23.83 -19.41
C PRO A 151 -36.11 -25.09 -18.83
N ARG A 152 -37.13 -25.65 -19.49
CA ARG A 152 -37.79 -26.89 -19.04
C ARG A 152 -36.97 -28.16 -19.26
N ALA A 153 -35.85 -28.09 -19.99
CA ALA A 153 -34.91 -29.21 -20.14
C ALA A 153 -33.98 -29.40 -18.93
N VAL A 154 -34.02 -28.50 -17.93
CA VAL A 154 -33.17 -28.53 -16.72
C VAL A 154 -33.75 -29.46 -15.63
N ASP A 155 -35.04 -29.80 -15.69
CA ASP A 155 -35.69 -30.69 -14.70
C ASP A 155 -35.18 -32.15 -14.74
N GLY A 156 -34.44 -32.52 -15.80
CA GLY A 156 -33.80 -33.83 -15.93
C GLY A 156 -32.31 -33.85 -15.59
N ASP A 157 -31.73 -32.73 -15.14
CA ASP A 157 -30.28 -32.64 -14.91
C ASP A 157 -29.88 -33.39 -13.63
N THR A 158 -29.47 -34.64 -13.82
CA THR A 158 -29.01 -35.56 -12.77
C THR A 158 -27.82 -35.00 -11.99
N VAL A 159 -27.07 -34.05 -12.55
CA VAL A 159 -25.95 -33.37 -11.87
C VAL A 159 -26.45 -32.46 -10.75
N ALA A 160 -27.52 -31.69 -11.00
CA ALA A 160 -28.10 -30.80 -10.01
C ALA A 160 -28.74 -31.59 -8.85
N ARG A 161 -29.44 -32.69 -9.15
CA ARG A 161 -30.02 -33.57 -8.10
C ARG A 161 -28.95 -34.22 -7.23
N ARG A 162 -27.81 -34.63 -7.81
CA ARG A 162 -26.68 -35.19 -7.04
C ARG A 162 -26.06 -34.16 -6.10
N TYR A 163 -25.92 -32.91 -6.58
CA TYR A 163 -25.39 -31.80 -5.79
C TYR A 163 -26.21 -31.51 -4.53
N PHE A 164 -27.55 -31.62 -4.60
CA PHE A 164 -28.41 -31.41 -3.43
C PHE A 164 -28.57 -32.64 -2.54
N ALA A 165 -28.39 -33.86 -3.07
CA ALA A 165 -28.50 -35.09 -2.29
C ALA A 165 -27.31 -35.32 -1.34
N ASP A 166 -26.12 -34.82 -1.68
CA ASP A 166 -24.90 -35.00 -0.89
C ASP A 166 -24.72 -33.93 0.22
N ARG A 167 -25.68 -33.02 0.41
CA ARG A 167 -25.58 -31.98 1.45
C ARG A 167 -26.03 -32.53 2.80
N ILE A 168 -25.08 -32.69 3.72
CA ILE A 168 -25.31 -33.06 5.12
C ILE A 168 -26.10 -31.95 5.83
N ASP A 169 -27.14 -32.35 6.56
CA ASP A 169 -28.03 -31.48 7.35
C ASP A 169 -27.28 -30.90 8.56
N PRO A 170 -27.19 -29.56 8.75
CA PRO A 170 -26.38 -28.93 9.80
C PRO A 170 -27.01 -29.01 11.20
N GLY A 171 -27.66 -30.12 11.55
CA GLY A 171 -28.42 -30.28 12.80
C GLY A 171 -27.62 -30.74 14.02
N ALA A 172 -26.30 -30.90 13.92
CA ALA A 172 -25.46 -31.38 15.03
C ALA A 172 -24.21 -30.53 15.19
N TYR A 173 -24.38 -29.26 15.60
CA TYR A 173 -23.29 -28.48 16.16
C TYR A 173 -23.28 -28.67 17.67
N THR A 174 -22.29 -29.42 18.16
CA THR A 174 -21.89 -29.41 19.56
C THR A 174 -21.10 -28.13 19.83
N ASP A 175 -21.58 -27.28 20.72
CA ASP A 175 -20.93 -26.05 21.20
C ASP A 175 -19.72 -26.36 22.10
N GLU A 176 -18.71 -27.05 21.57
CA GLU A 176 -17.39 -27.08 22.19
C GLU A 176 -16.46 -26.14 21.41
N PRO A 177 -15.94 -25.06 22.04
CA PRO A 177 -14.96 -24.20 21.42
C PRO A 177 -13.63 -24.94 21.34
N ALA A 178 -13.47 -25.77 20.30
CA ALA A 178 -12.19 -26.29 19.89
C ALA A 178 -11.30 -25.10 19.55
N ARG A 179 -10.17 -24.98 20.26
CA ARG A 179 -9.04 -24.15 19.82
C ARG A 179 -8.48 -24.79 18.55
N ASP A 180 -9.15 -24.52 17.44
CA ASP A 180 -8.77 -25.00 16.14
C ASP A 180 -7.86 -23.95 15.52
N ASP A 181 -6.60 -24.29 15.26
CA ASP A 181 -5.68 -23.51 14.41
C ASP A 181 -6.16 -23.48 12.94
N ARG A 182 -7.40 -23.91 12.68
CA ARG A 182 -8.05 -23.82 11.37
C ARG A 182 -8.46 -22.38 11.11
N LEU A 183 -8.17 -21.96 9.88
CA LEU A 183 -8.61 -20.70 9.31
C LEU A 183 -10.11 -20.53 9.56
N ASP A 184 -10.47 -19.52 10.34
CA ASP A 184 -11.85 -19.10 10.53
C ASP A 184 -12.41 -18.71 9.16
N TYR A 185 -13.17 -19.62 8.55
CA TYR A 185 -13.67 -19.47 7.19
C TYR A 185 -14.66 -18.32 7.08
N ASP A 186 -15.41 -18.01 8.12
CA ASP A 186 -16.34 -16.89 8.12
C ASP A 186 -15.56 -15.57 8.11
N ARG A 187 -14.55 -15.45 8.98
CA ARG A 187 -13.65 -14.29 8.99
C ARG A 187 -12.82 -14.18 7.70
N ALA A 188 -12.39 -15.30 7.14
CA ALA A 188 -11.62 -15.33 5.89
C ALA A 188 -12.49 -15.07 4.65
N ALA A 189 -13.79 -15.38 4.71
CA ALA A 189 -14.75 -15.13 3.64
C ALA A 189 -15.18 -13.66 3.57
N VAL A 190 -15.06 -12.90 4.66
CA VAL A 190 -15.32 -11.46 4.66
C VAL A 190 -14.19 -10.76 3.87
N PRO A 191 -14.49 -10.17 2.69
CA PRO A 191 -13.50 -9.41 1.96
C PRO A 191 -13.02 -8.24 2.82
N PRO A 192 -11.72 -7.90 2.80
CA PRO A 192 -11.25 -6.70 3.49
C PRO A 192 -11.98 -5.47 2.93
N MET A 193 -12.39 -4.55 3.82
CA MET A 193 -12.94 -3.26 3.41
C MET A 193 -11.99 -2.58 2.42
N ARG A 194 -12.54 -2.08 1.32
CA ARG A 194 -11.73 -1.37 0.32
C ARG A 194 -11.42 0.02 0.86
N GLY A 195 -10.17 0.26 1.21
CA GLY A 195 -9.69 1.58 1.63
C GLY A 195 -10.27 2.05 2.98
N LEU A 196 -10.11 3.35 3.26
CA LEU A 196 -10.55 3.93 4.54
C LEU A 196 -12.07 4.11 4.58
N PRO A 197 -12.73 3.74 5.70
CA PRO A 197 -14.18 3.86 5.85
C PRO A 197 -14.62 5.33 5.96
N CYS A 198 -15.94 5.56 5.91
CA CYS A 198 -16.53 6.87 6.16
C CYS A 198 -16.06 7.43 7.51
N VAL A 199 -15.55 8.66 7.53
CA VAL A 199 -15.01 9.28 8.75
C VAL A 199 -16.11 9.53 9.80
N ALA A 200 -17.36 9.72 9.36
CA ALA A 200 -18.53 9.93 10.19
C ALA A 200 -19.16 8.60 10.65
N CYS A 201 -19.82 7.86 9.76
CA CYS A 201 -20.57 6.64 10.14
C CYS A 201 -19.72 5.36 10.21
N GLY A 202 -18.51 5.33 9.64
CA GLY A 202 -17.65 4.15 9.66
C GLY A 202 -17.97 3.04 8.67
N VAL A 203 -18.97 3.23 7.82
CA VAL A 203 -19.32 2.27 6.77
C VAL A 203 -18.31 2.35 5.62
N GLU A 204 -18.13 1.25 4.89
CA GLU A 204 -17.32 1.20 3.68
C GLU A 204 -17.82 2.22 2.65
N ARG A 205 -16.88 2.91 2.00
CA ARG A 205 -17.19 3.93 0.99
C ARG A 205 -17.25 3.31 -0.39
N SER A 206 -18.15 3.82 -1.24
CA SER A 206 -18.21 3.41 -2.64
C SER A 206 -16.85 3.64 -3.34
N ALA A 207 -16.55 2.83 -4.37
CA ALA A 207 -15.33 3.02 -5.14
C ALA A 207 -15.26 4.41 -5.80
N THR A 208 -16.41 5.01 -6.11
CA THR A 208 -16.53 6.38 -6.61
C THR A 208 -16.11 7.39 -5.55
N ASP A 209 -16.60 7.27 -4.32
CA ASP A 209 -16.23 8.17 -3.23
C ASP A 209 -14.74 8.08 -2.87
N GLN A 210 -14.16 6.88 -2.94
CA GLN A 210 -12.74 6.68 -2.69
C GLN A 210 -11.83 7.30 -3.76
N ARG A 211 -12.33 7.50 -4.99
CA ARG A 211 -11.58 8.04 -6.13
C ARG A 211 -11.82 9.53 -6.39
N ARG A 212 -12.62 10.20 -5.54
CA ARG A 212 -12.86 11.64 -5.68
C ARG A 212 -11.54 12.41 -5.58
N ALA A 213 -11.41 13.45 -6.41
CA ALA A 213 -10.24 14.34 -6.41
C ALA A 213 -10.07 15.04 -5.05
N VAL A 214 -11.17 15.49 -4.46
CA VAL A 214 -11.22 15.97 -3.07
C VAL A 214 -11.77 14.83 -2.21
N ASN A 215 -10.87 14.12 -1.53
CA ASN A 215 -11.23 13.01 -0.67
C ASN A 215 -11.65 13.51 0.71
N ASP A 216 -12.92 13.91 0.82
CA ASP A 216 -13.58 14.38 2.05
C ASP A 216 -13.77 13.29 3.13
N GLY A 217 -13.44 12.04 2.81
CA GLY A 217 -13.56 10.91 3.74
C GLY A 217 -15.00 10.47 4.03
N LEU A 218 -16.02 10.98 3.32
CA LEU A 218 -17.43 10.68 3.56
C LEU A 218 -17.98 9.64 2.56
N CYS A 219 -18.96 8.85 3.00
CA CYS A 219 -19.85 8.10 2.11
C CYS A 219 -20.91 9.04 1.51
N GLN A 220 -21.64 8.55 0.51
CA GLN A 220 -22.73 9.31 -0.12
C GLN A 220 -23.79 9.75 0.90
N ASP A 221 -24.29 8.84 1.74
CA ASP A 221 -25.36 9.12 2.69
C ASP A 221 -24.99 10.25 3.67
N CYS A 222 -23.83 10.15 4.35
CA CYS A 222 -23.40 11.20 5.29
C CYS A 222 -23.18 12.56 4.60
N ARG A 223 -22.83 12.56 3.31
CA ARG A 223 -22.67 13.78 2.54
C ARG A 223 -24.02 14.41 2.20
N GLU A 224 -25.01 13.59 1.84
CA GLU A 224 -26.39 14.02 1.60
C GLU A 224 -27.03 14.58 2.88
N ASP A 225 -26.68 14.01 4.03
CA ASP A 225 -27.09 14.51 5.36
C ASP A 225 -26.40 15.82 5.78
N GLY A 226 -25.50 16.37 4.95
CA GLY A 226 -24.79 17.62 5.23
C GLY A 226 -23.69 17.51 6.29
N THR A 227 -23.19 16.29 6.56
CA THR A 227 -22.09 16.09 7.50
C THR A 227 -20.83 16.78 6.99
N PRO A 228 -20.10 17.55 7.81
CA PRO A 228 -18.83 18.13 7.40
C PRO A 228 -17.81 17.02 7.11
N GLY A 229 -17.08 17.15 6.00
CA GLY A 229 -16.01 16.21 5.62
C GLY A 229 -14.65 16.60 6.17
N VAL A 230 -13.65 15.74 5.94
CA VAL A 230 -12.25 16.06 6.18
C VAL A 230 -11.82 17.17 5.22
N ALA A 231 -11.34 18.28 5.77
CA ALA A 231 -10.82 19.39 4.99
C ALA A 231 -9.42 19.05 4.44
N VAL A 232 -9.37 18.44 3.26
CA VAL A 232 -8.11 18.20 2.52
C VAL A 232 -7.96 19.30 1.48
N GLN A 233 -6.92 20.15 1.61
CA GLN A 233 -6.55 21.15 0.60
C GLN A 233 -6.07 20.42 -0.66
N ALA A 234 -6.74 20.64 -1.80
CA ALA A 234 -6.68 19.75 -2.96
C ALA A 234 -5.36 19.80 -3.75
N ASP A 235 -4.59 20.89 -3.65
CA ASP A 235 -3.66 21.21 -4.74
C ASP A 235 -2.33 20.44 -4.68
N ASP A 236 -1.94 19.85 -3.53
CA ASP A 236 -0.72 19.03 -3.40
C ASP A 236 -0.77 18.04 -2.21
N ALA A 237 -1.97 17.61 -1.78
CA ALA A 237 -2.10 16.77 -0.59
C ALA A 237 -1.40 15.42 -0.77
N THR A 238 -0.22 15.29 -0.17
CA THR A 238 0.45 14.01 -0.01
C THR A 238 -0.46 13.04 0.74
N ARG A 239 -0.29 11.73 0.52
CA ARG A 239 -1.06 10.72 1.27
C ARG A 239 -0.94 10.90 2.79
N GLN A 240 0.22 11.37 3.26
CA GLN A 240 0.45 11.73 4.64
C GLN A 240 -0.40 12.91 5.09
N ALA A 241 -0.45 14.01 4.33
CA ALA A 241 -1.30 15.15 4.64
C ALA A 241 -2.79 14.76 4.74
N ILE A 242 -3.25 13.85 3.87
CA ILE A 242 -4.63 13.30 3.93
C ILE A 242 -4.86 12.54 5.24
N LEU A 243 -3.91 11.68 5.64
CA LEU A 243 -4.01 10.92 6.88
C LEU A 243 -3.95 11.83 8.10
N THR A 244 -3.06 12.81 8.12
CA THR A 244 -2.96 13.82 9.19
C THR A 244 -4.27 14.60 9.32
N ALA A 245 -4.78 15.18 8.24
CA ALA A 245 -6.06 15.91 8.26
C ALA A 245 -7.23 15.04 8.74
N ARG A 246 -7.21 13.74 8.38
CA ARG A 246 -8.22 12.79 8.86
C ARG A 246 -8.07 12.51 10.36
N CYS A 247 -6.86 12.36 10.87
CA CYS A 247 -6.63 12.17 12.30
C CYS A 247 -7.03 13.42 13.09
N ASP A 248 -6.70 14.61 12.59
CA ASP A 248 -7.12 15.89 13.15
C ASP A 248 -8.66 16.02 13.18
N TYR A 249 -9.33 15.64 12.09
CA TYR A 249 -10.79 15.62 12.03
C TYR A 249 -11.39 14.66 13.06
N ILE A 250 -10.86 13.44 13.19
CA ILE A 250 -11.35 12.47 14.18
C ILE A 250 -11.13 13.00 15.60
N ALA A 251 -9.96 13.57 15.88
CA ALA A 251 -9.67 14.18 17.18
C ALA A 251 -10.61 15.34 17.51
N ALA A 252 -10.87 16.22 16.53
CA ALA A 252 -11.72 17.39 16.71
C ALA A 252 -13.22 17.05 16.81
N THR A 253 -13.66 15.97 16.17
CA THR A 253 -15.09 15.58 16.12
C THR A 253 -15.47 14.48 17.10
N SER A 254 -14.53 13.98 17.90
CA SER A 254 -14.82 12.99 18.93
C SER A 254 -15.14 13.66 20.26
N THR A 255 -16.16 13.13 20.94
CA THR A 255 -16.64 13.68 22.22
C THR A 255 -15.76 13.24 23.39
N SER A 256 -15.03 12.13 23.23
CA SER A 256 -14.15 11.58 24.28
C SER A 256 -12.89 10.94 23.68
N PRO A 257 -11.81 10.79 24.47
CA PRO A 257 -10.61 10.05 24.04
C PRO A 257 -10.91 8.60 23.65
N ALA A 258 -11.83 7.93 24.35
CA ALA A 258 -12.23 6.56 24.02
C ALA A 258 -12.92 6.47 22.66
N GLU A 259 -13.78 7.44 22.33
CA GLU A 259 -14.43 7.52 21.02
C GLU A 259 -13.41 7.79 19.91
N ARG A 260 -12.49 8.73 20.13
CA ARG A 260 -11.38 9.04 19.21
C ARG A 260 -10.56 7.78 18.92
N ASP A 261 -10.13 7.09 19.97
CA ASP A 261 -9.28 5.91 19.86
C ASP A 261 -10.02 4.75 19.17
N ALA A 262 -11.32 4.58 19.43
CA ALA A 262 -12.15 3.60 18.73
C ALA A 262 -12.27 3.90 17.22
N ARG A 263 -12.44 5.18 16.84
CA ARG A 263 -12.50 5.61 15.43
C ARG A 263 -11.17 5.44 14.72
N LEU A 264 -10.05 5.79 15.37
CA LEU A 264 -8.71 5.54 14.84
C LEU A 264 -8.43 4.03 14.71
N GLN A 265 -8.84 3.21 15.68
CA GLN A 265 -8.66 1.76 15.65
C GLN A 265 -9.47 1.09 14.54
N ARG A 266 -10.67 1.60 14.23
CA ARG A 266 -11.45 1.16 13.07
C ARG A 266 -10.67 1.40 11.78
N ASP A 267 -10.15 2.61 11.60
CA ASP A 267 -9.40 2.99 10.40
C ASP A 267 -8.09 2.20 10.28
N TRP A 268 -7.42 1.94 11.41
CA TRP A 268 -6.18 1.16 11.51
C TRP A 268 -6.27 -0.20 10.84
N ARG A 269 -7.45 -0.85 10.89
CA ARG A 269 -7.68 -2.17 10.28
C ARG A 269 -7.65 -2.14 8.76
N ALA A 270 -7.96 -0.98 8.16
CA ALA A 270 -8.00 -0.79 6.71
C ALA A 270 -6.74 -0.09 6.14
N MET A 271 -5.79 0.26 7.02
CA MET A 271 -4.56 0.98 6.66
C MET A 271 -3.44 0.04 6.20
N THR A 272 -2.64 0.52 5.25
CA THR A 272 -1.35 -0.09 4.89
C THR A 272 -0.35 0.06 6.05
N THR A 273 0.77 -0.65 5.99
CA THR A 273 1.82 -0.51 7.03
C THR A 273 2.40 0.90 7.02
N ALA A 274 2.68 1.48 5.85
CA ALA A 274 3.10 2.88 5.75
C ALA A 274 2.09 3.87 6.35
N ASP A 275 0.78 3.67 6.11
CA ASP A 275 -0.25 4.55 6.67
C ASP A 275 -0.27 4.49 8.22
N LYS A 276 -0.08 3.28 8.78
CA LYS A 276 -0.02 3.08 10.24
C LYS A 276 1.11 3.85 10.89
N PHE A 277 2.30 3.88 10.27
CA PHE A 277 3.42 4.68 10.78
C PHE A 277 3.15 6.19 10.70
N ALA A 278 2.44 6.66 9.67
CA ALA A 278 2.02 8.05 9.61
C ALA A 278 1.06 8.43 10.76
N VAL A 279 0.14 7.52 11.12
CA VAL A 279 -0.77 7.72 12.27
C VAL A 279 -0.03 7.68 13.61
N ILE A 280 0.95 6.77 13.77
CA ILE A 280 1.82 6.75 14.96
C ILE A 280 2.57 8.08 15.09
N ALA A 281 3.24 8.53 14.02
CA ALA A 281 3.96 9.80 14.03
C ALA A 281 3.06 11.00 14.35
N TRP A 282 1.83 11.01 13.82
CA TRP A 282 0.84 12.03 14.18
C TRP A 282 0.48 11.98 15.66
N ARG A 283 0.24 10.79 16.22
CA ARG A 283 -0.12 10.61 17.63
C ARG A 283 1.00 11.05 18.56
N ASP A 284 2.24 10.72 18.22
CA ASP A 284 3.43 11.09 19.00
C ASP A 284 3.67 12.61 18.98
N ALA A 285 3.20 13.31 17.93
CA ALA A 285 3.28 14.76 17.80
C ALA A 285 2.15 15.52 18.54
N GLN A 286 1.12 14.83 19.03
CA GLN A 286 0.03 15.47 19.76
C GLN A 286 0.50 15.90 21.17
N PRO A 287 0.16 17.12 21.63
CA PRO A 287 0.44 17.52 23.01
C PRO A 287 -0.33 16.61 23.98
N THR A 288 0.38 16.10 25.00
CA THR A 288 -0.17 15.30 26.10
C THR A 288 -1.13 16.09 26.96
#